data_AF-A0A1I6TEF4-F1
#
_entry.id   AF-A0A1I6TEF4-F1
#
_cell.length_a   1.000
_cell.length_b   1.000
_cell.length_c   1.000
_cell.angle_alpha   90.00
_cell.angle_beta   90.00
_cell.angle_gamma   90.00
#
_symmetry.space_group_name_H-M   'P 1'
#
loop_
_entity.id
_entity.type
_entity.pdbx_description
1 polymer ?
#
loop_
_entity_poly.entity_id
_entity_poly.type
_entity_poly.pdbx_seq_one_letter_code
_entity_poly.pdbx_strand_id
1 'polypeptide(L)'
;MKKLLPIIVFILFAAIGVGAGKFLQPAPEVEVVEAPTEEGETDEPLPTRSPDQPPRDPDEVIEYVKLNNQFVVPIVIDERVASLIVMSLSIETTDLKKDDVLRKEPKLRDSFLQVLFTHANLGGFNGEFTRVDKLNSLRRLLVEVAQRDVGKEAVYDVLILEIARQDY
;
A
#
# COMPACT_ATOMS: atom_id res chain seq x y z
N MET A 1 -57.25 -7.97 -23.12
CA MET A 1 -56.33 -8.14 -21.98
C MET A 1 -54.85 -7.91 -22.37
N LYS A 2 -54.52 -6.84 -23.13
CA LYS A 2 -53.12 -6.51 -23.52
C LYS A 2 -52.57 -5.21 -22.90
N LYS A 3 -53.37 -4.52 -22.09
CA LYS A 3 -53.00 -3.24 -21.42
C LYS A 3 -52.63 -3.39 -19.94
N LEU A 4 -52.81 -4.58 -19.35
CA LEU A 4 -52.46 -4.87 -17.96
C LEU A 4 -51.03 -5.41 -17.80
N LEU A 5 -50.49 -6.05 -18.84
CA LEU A 5 -49.12 -6.56 -18.88
C LEU A 5 -48.05 -5.48 -18.59
N PRO A 6 -48.08 -4.27 -19.19
CA PRO A 6 -47.07 -3.25 -18.89
C PRO A 6 -47.15 -2.73 -17.45
N ILE A 7 -48.35 -2.70 -16.84
CA ILE A 7 -48.54 -2.25 -15.47
C ILE A 7 -47.98 -3.27 -14.48
N ILE A 8 -48.23 -4.56 -14.70
CA ILE A 8 -47.70 -5.63 -13.85
C ILE A 8 -46.17 -5.69 -13.95
N VAL A 9 -45.62 -5.55 -15.17
CA VAL A 9 -44.17 -5.49 -15.39
C VAL A 9 -43.57 -4.28 -14.68
N PHE A 10 -44.19 -3.10 -14.79
CA PHE A 10 -43.74 -1.89 -14.10
C PHE A 10 -43.72 -2.06 -12.56
N ILE A 11 -44.78 -2.64 -11.98
CA ILE A 11 -44.84 -2.91 -10.54
C ILE A 11 -43.76 -3.91 -10.13
N LEU A 12 -43.53 -4.95 -10.93
CA LEU A 12 -42.52 -5.98 -10.63
C LEU A 12 -41.10 -5.38 -10.64
N PHE A 13 -40.76 -4.56 -11.64
CA PHE A 13 -39.47 -3.89 -11.70
C PHE A 13 -39.31 -2.82 -10.60
N ALA A 14 -40.37 -2.07 -10.28
CA ALA A 14 -40.35 -1.10 -9.18
C ALA A 14 -40.14 -1.79 -7.81
N ALA A 15 -40.77 -2.93 -7.59
CA ALA A 15 -40.62 -3.71 -6.36
C ALA A 15 -39.20 -4.28 -6.20
N ILE A 16 -38.59 -4.77 -7.28
CA ILE A 16 -37.21 -5.28 -7.27
C ILE A 16 -36.21 -4.14 -7.00
N GLY A 17 -36.42 -2.96 -7.60
CA GLY A 17 -35.55 -1.79 -7.41
C GLY A 17 -35.50 -1.27 -5.97
N VAL A 18 -36.66 -1.20 -5.30
CA VAL A 18 -36.73 -0.76 -3.89
C VAL A 18 -36.10 -1.79 -2.94
N GLY A 19 -36.23 -3.09 -3.23
CA GLY A 19 -35.63 -4.15 -2.43
C GLY A 19 -34.11 -4.15 -2.45
N ALA A 20 -33.50 -3.97 -3.63
CA ALA A 20 -32.04 -3.93 -3.78
C ALA A 20 -31.43 -2.68 -3.11
N GLY A 21 -32.10 -1.52 -3.20
CA GLY A 21 -31.64 -0.29 -2.57
C GLY A 21 -31.58 -0.34 -1.04
N LYS A 22 -32.49 -1.07 -0.40
CA LYS A 22 -32.45 -1.30 1.06
C LYS A 22 -31.42 -2.32 1.51
N PHE A 23 -31.06 -3.29 0.66
CA PHE A 23 -30.04 -4.28 0.98
C PHE A 23 -28.62 -3.75 0.73
N LEU A 24 -28.45 -2.84 -0.23
CA LEU A 24 -27.18 -2.20 -0.56
C LEU A 24 -26.96 -0.86 0.16
N GLN A 25 -27.85 -0.48 1.08
CA GLN A 25 -27.66 0.70 1.92
C GLN A 25 -26.42 0.48 2.79
N PRO A 26 -25.35 1.29 2.62
CA PRO A 26 -24.22 1.27 3.54
C PRO A 26 -24.74 1.49 4.96
N ALA A 27 -24.22 0.74 5.92
CA ALA A 27 -24.55 0.96 7.32
C ALA A 27 -24.34 2.44 7.65
N PRO A 28 -25.26 3.08 8.40
CA PRO A 28 -25.11 4.48 8.79
C PRO A 28 -23.77 4.64 9.46
N GLU A 29 -22.96 5.52 8.89
CA GLU A 29 -21.71 5.98 9.50
C GLU A 29 -22.09 6.51 10.87
N VAL A 30 -21.53 5.90 11.90
CA VAL A 30 -21.75 6.32 13.28
C VAL A 30 -21.21 7.74 13.36
N GLU A 31 -22.11 8.72 13.40
CA GLU A 31 -21.79 10.04 13.95
C GLU A 31 -21.24 9.79 15.35
N VAL A 32 -19.91 9.88 15.47
CA VAL A 32 -19.24 9.95 16.75
C VAL A 32 -19.68 11.27 17.35
N VAL A 33 -20.69 11.21 18.19
CA VAL A 33 -21.08 12.28 19.10
C VAL A 33 -19.83 12.68 19.86
N GLU A 34 -19.38 13.91 19.66
CA GLU A 34 -18.46 14.58 20.58
C GLU A 34 -19.08 14.54 21.97
N ALA A 35 -18.48 13.74 22.85
CA ALA A 35 -18.59 13.91 24.28
C ALA A 35 -17.22 14.39 24.79
N PRO A 36 -17.18 15.45 25.62
CA PRO A 36 -15.94 16.10 25.98
C PRO A 36 -15.14 15.17 26.88
N THR A 37 -13.91 14.84 26.46
CA THR A 37 -12.96 14.17 27.34
C THR A 37 -11.84 15.15 27.63
N GLU A 38 -11.90 15.71 28.83
CA GLU A 38 -10.78 16.42 29.46
C GLU A 38 -9.57 15.49 29.55
N GLU A 39 -8.44 16.03 29.11
CA GLU A 39 -7.04 15.76 29.46
C GLU A 39 -6.71 14.41 30.13
N GLY A 40 -6.03 13.57 29.36
CA GLY A 40 -5.28 12.42 29.87
C GLY A 40 -4.27 11.96 28.81
N GLU A 41 -3.06 12.53 28.85
CA GLU A 41 -1.88 12.09 28.10
C GLU A 41 -1.80 10.55 28.11
N THR A 42 -2.07 9.93 26.96
CA THR A 42 -1.71 8.54 26.71
C THR A 42 -0.76 8.56 25.53
N ASP A 43 0.51 8.54 25.87
CA ASP A 43 1.67 8.42 25.00
C ASP A 43 1.60 7.06 24.27
N GLU A 44 0.98 7.03 23.09
CA GLU A 44 1.11 5.88 22.20
C GLU A 44 2.53 5.87 21.61
N PRO A 45 3.31 4.78 21.77
CA PRO A 45 4.67 4.76 21.30
C PRO A 45 4.67 4.69 19.77
N LEU A 46 5.12 5.78 19.15
CA LEU A 46 5.51 5.83 17.74
C LEU A 46 6.46 4.65 17.41
N PRO A 47 6.35 4.03 16.22
CA PRO A 47 7.21 2.93 15.82
C PRO A 47 8.67 3.33 15.96
N THR A 48 9.43 2.51 16.70
CA THR A 48 10.81 2.81 17.08
C THR A 48 11.67 3.09 15.85
N ARG A 49 12.05 4.36 15.73
CA ARG A 49 12.92 4.92 14.69
C ARG A 49 14.25 4.17 14.60
N SER A 50 14.69 3.85 13.38
CA SER A 50 16.06 3.36 13.17
C SER A 50 17.07 4.47 13.49
N PRO A 51 18.18 4.18 14.20
CA PRO A 51 19.11 5.20 14.71
C PRO A 51 19.79 6.08 13.64
N ASP A 52 19.67 5.73 12.36
CA ASP A 52 20.42 6.33 11.24
C ASP A 52 19.58 7.33 10.40
N GLN A 53 18.34 7.64 10.82
CA GLN A 53 17.53 8.63 10.13
C GLN A 53 17.88 10.07 10.56
N PRO A 54 17.97 11.05 9.64
CA PRO A 54 18.24 12.45 9.96
C PRO A 54 17.14 13.05 10.87
N PRO A 55 17.47 13.95 11.83
CA PRO A 55 16.48 14.60 12.70
C PRO A 55 15.34 15.18 11.87
N ARG A 56 14.10 14.87 12.25
CA ARG A 56 12.91 15.45 11.62
C ARG A 56 12.54 16.73 12.38
N ASP A 57 12.05 17.72 11.65
CA ASP A 57 11.43 18.87 12.27
C ASP A 57 10.09 18.41 12.90
N PRO A 58 9.82 18.69 14.19
CA PRO A 58 8.55 18.33 14.82
C PRO A 58 7.32 18.90 14.10
N ASP A 59 7.47 19.94 13.28
CA ASP A 59 6.38 20.54 12.50
C ASP A 59 6.15 19.85 11.13
N GLU A 60 7.00 18.90 10.71
CA GLU A 60 6.84 18.18 9.44
C GLU A 60 5.69 17.16 9.50
N VAL A 61 4.72 17.30 8.59
CA VAL A 61 3.61 16.34 8.46
C VAL A 61 4.06 15.15 7.62
N ILE A 62 4.02 13.95 8.21
CA ILE A 62 4.36 12.71 7.51
C ILE A 62 3.23 12.32 6.55
N GLU A 63 3.62 11.97 5.33
CA GLU A 63 2.75 11.56 4.24
C GLU A 63 3.21 10.22 3.66
N TYR A 64 2.25 9.46 3.12
CA TYR A 64 2.49 8.16 2.53
C TYR A 64 2.07 8.15 1.06
N VAL A 65 3.05 7.98 0.18
CA VAL A 65 2.83 7.92 -1.26
C VAL A 65 2.81 6.47 -1.72
N LYS A 66 1.61 5.91 -1.89
CA LYS A 66 1.42 4.59 -2.47
C LYS A 66 1.86 4.61 -3.94
N LEU A 67 2.74 3.67 -4.31
CA LEU A 67 3.18 3.53 -5.69
C LEU A 67 2.08 2.88 -6.54
N ASN A 68 1.89 3.39 -7.76
CA ASN A 68 0.84 2.91 -8.64
C ASN A 68 1.18 1.55 -9.22
N ASN A 69 0.24 0.61 -9.16
CA ASN A 69 0.39 -0.78 -9.58
C ASN A 69 1.37 -1.59 -8.72
N GLN A 70 1.08 -2.89 -8.59
CA GLN A 70 1.95 -3.83 -7.91
C GLN A 70 3.25 -4.06 -8.69
N PHE A 71 4.27 -4.53 -7.98
CA PHE A 71 5.52 -5.03 -8.51
C PHE A 71 5.39 -6.54 -8.70
N VAL A 72 5.80 -7.04 -9.86
CA VAL A 72 5.72 -8.45 -10.21
C VAL A 72 7.11 -8.94 -10.57
N VAL A 73 7.61 -9.93 -9.83
CA VAL A 73 9.01 -10.35 -9.84
C VAL A 73 9.07 -11.88 -9.99
N PRO A 74 9.54 -12.42 -11.13
CA PRO A 74 9.67 -13.85 -11.31
C PRO A 74 10.91 -14.37 -10.59
N ILE A 75 10.80 -15.56 -10.02
CA ILE A 75 11.92 -16.36 -9.53
C ILE A 75 12.18 -17.43 -10.57
N VAL A 76 13.37 -17.41 -11.17
CA VAL A 76 13.77 -18.33 -12.25
C VAL A 76 14.74 -19.37 -11.71
N ILE A 77 14.44 -20.64 -11.91
CA ILE A 77 15.28 -21.79 -11.57
C ILE A 77 15.34 -22.70 -12.80
N ASP A 78 16.53 -23.15 -13.18
CA ASP A 78 16.75 -24.00 -14.37
C ASP A 78 16.05 -23.47 -15.64
N GLU A 79 16.20 -22.16 -15.89
CA GLU A 79 15.62 -21.43 -17.04
C GLU A 79 14.07 -21.43 -17.08
N ARG A 80 13.40 -21.82 -15.99
CA ARG A 80 11.94 -21.81 -15.86
C ARG A 80 11.50 -20.93 -14.70
N VAL A 81 10.32 -20.32 -14.83
CA VAL A 81 9.70 -19.57 -13.73
C VAL A 81 9.19 -20.58 -12.70
N ALA A 82 9.84 -20.62 -11.53
CA ALA A 82 9.46 -21.48 -10.42
C ALA A 82 8.43 -20.81 -9.50
N SER A 83 8.53 -19.49 -9.34
CA SER A 83 7.58 -18.72 -8.54
C SER A 83 7.41 -17.30 -9.07
N LEU A 84 6.33 -16.64 -8.68
CA LEU A 84 6.07 -15.23 -8.92
C LEU A 84 5.82 -14.51 -7.60
N ILE A 85 6.57 -13.43 -7.35
CA ILE A 85 6.35 -12.52 -6.24
C ILE A 85 5.51 -11.34 -6.71
N VAL A 86 4.49 -10.99 -5.95
CA VAL A 86 3.66 -9.81 -6.15
C VAL A 86 3.74 -8.95 -4.90
N MET A 87 4.02 -7.65 -5.07
CA MET A 87 4.27 -6.73 -3.96
C MET A 87 3.64 -5.36 -4.19
N SER A 88 3.08 -4.75 -3.14
CA SER A 88 2.66 -3.35 -3.14
C SER A 88 3.53 -2.55 -2.19
N LEU A 89 3.99 -1.38 -2.63
CA LEU A 89 4.93 -0.52 -1.90
C LEU A 89 4.35 0.88 -1.71
N SER A 90 4.70 1.51 -0.59
CA SER A 90 4.44 2.93 -0.31
C SER A 90 5.73 3.59 0.18
N ILE A 91 5.86 4.89 -0.06
CA ILE A 91 7.00 5.69 0.38
C ILE A 91 6.55 6.61 1.51
N GLU A 92 7.27 6.58 2.63
CA GLU A 92 7.12 7.53 3.72
C GLU A 92 7.95 8.78 3.45
N THR A 93 7.27 9.92 3.36
CA THR A 93 7.82 11.24 3.00
C THR A 93 7.16 12.33 3.85
N THR A 94 7.42 13.60 3.55
CA THR A 94 6.68 14.73 4.10
C THR A 94 5.68 15.28 3.09
N ASP A 95 4.69 16.02 3.58
CA ASP A 95 3.80 16.86 2.78
C ASP A 95 4.56 17.77 1.80
N LEU A 96 5.66 18.38 2.24
CA LEU A 96 6.51 19.24 1.42
C LEU A 96 7.25 18.51 0.29
N LYS A 97 7.49 17.19 0.44
CA LYS A 97 8.29 16.38 -0.49
C LYS A 97 7.47 15.37 -1.31
N LYS A 98 6.17 15.26 -1.03
CA LYS A 98 5.21 14.41 -1.74
C LYS A 98 5.27 14.57 -3.27
N ASP A 99 5.28 15.80 -3.76
CA ASP A 99 5.32 16.08 -5.20
C ASP A 99 6.63 15.63 -5.87
N ASP A 100 7.75 15.68 -5.15
CA ASP A 100 9.04 15.21 -5.67
C ASP A 100 9.06 13.69 -5.82
N VAL A 101 8.46 12.97 -4.86
CA VAL A 101 8.28 11.52 -4.94
C VAL A 101 7.37 11.16 -6.12
N LEU A 102 6.22 11.81 -6.26
CA LEU A 102 5.26 11.56 -7.34
C LEU A 102 5.87 11.83 -8.73
N ARG A 103 6.61 12.95 -8.88
CA ARG A 103 7.28 13.31 -10.13
C ARG A 103 8.35 12.29 -10.55
N LYS A 104 9.04 11.70 -9.56
CA LYS A 104 10.09 10.69 -9.78
C LYS A 104 9.56 9.26 -9.70
N GLU A 105 8.25 9.06 -9.54
CA GLU A 105 7.64 7.73 -9.43
C GLU A 105 8.07 6.77 -10.56
N PRO A 106 8.09 7.16 -11.86
CA PRO A 106 8.54 6.26 -12.91
C PRO A 106 9.98 5.77 -12.72
N LYS A 107 10.87 6.65 -12.22
CA LYS A 107 12.27 6.31 -11.95
C LYS A 107 12.42 5.43 -10.71
N LEU A 108 11.67 5.73 -9.65
CA LEU A 108 11.60 4.90 -8.46
C LEU A 108 11.17 3.47 -8.79
N ARG A 109 10.13 3.32 -9.63
CA ARG A 109 9.64 2.01 -10.06
C ARG A 109 10.70 1.21 -10.81
N ASP A 110 11.42 1.84 -11.73
CA ASP A 110 12.54 1.24 -12.47
C ASP A 110 13.62 0.71 -11.50
N SER A 111 14.09 1.57 -10.59
CA SER A 111 15.15 1.20 -9.65
C SER A 111 14.68 0.16 -8.61
N PHE A 112 13.42 0.21 -8.15
CA PHE A 112 12.85 -0.79 -7.26
C PHE A 112 12.74 -2.15 -7.93
N LEU A 113 12.31 -2.21 -9.20
CA LEU A 113 12.31 -3.46 -9.95
C LEU A 113 13.71 -4.06 -10.04
N GLN A 114 14.74 -3.25 -10.29
CA GLN A 114 16.13 -3.71 -10.30
C GLN A 114 16.58 -4.30 -8.95
N VAL A 115 16.25 -3.65 -7.84
CA VAL A 115 16.52 -4.16 -6.49
C VAL A 115 15.81 -5.49 -6.26
N LEU A 116 14.52 -5.55 -6.60
CA LEU A 116 13.70 -6.74 -6.39
C LEU A 116 14.17 -7.93 -7.23
N PHE A 117 14.52 -7.73 -8.51
CA PHE A 117 15.11 -8.78 -9.36
C PHE A 117 16.45 -9.26 -8.80
N THR A 118 17.30 -8.33 -8.37
CA THR A 118 18.59 -8.68 -7.76
C THR A 118 18.38 -9.49 -6.48
N HIS A 119 17.44 -9.06 -5.63
CA HIS A 119 17.08 -9.77 -4.40
C HIS A 119 16.53 -11.17 -4.68
N ALA A 120 15.71 -11.33 -5.72
CA ALA A 120 15.20 -12.62 -6.17
C ALA A 120 16.33 -13.55 -6.65
N ASN A 121 17.25 -13.03 -7.47
CA ASN A 121 18.39 -13.78 -8.00
C ASN A 121 19.37 -14.24 -6.90
N LEU A 122 19.47 -13.48 -5.80
CA LEU A 122 20.24 -13.86 -4.62
C LEU A 122 19.49 -14.82 -3.68
N GLY A 123 18.29 -15.26 -4.06
CA GLY A 123 17.46 -16.16 -3.26
C GLY A 123 16.79 -15.50 -2.06
N GLY A 124 16.68 -14.17 -2.05
CA GLY A 124 16.06 -13.41 -0.96
C GLY A 124 14.60 -13.80 -0.70
N PHE A 125 13.89 -14.25 -1.74
CA PHE A 125 12.51 -14.74 -1.66
C PHE A 125 12.36 -16.26 -1.49
N ASN A 126 13.47 -16.99 -1.30
CA ASN A 126 13.43 -18.44 -1.08
C ASN A 126 13.05 -18.78 0.38
N GLY A 127 12.39 -19.93 0.58
CA GLY A 127 11.99 -20.40 1.91
C GLY A 127 10.98 -19.46 2.58
N GLU A 128 11.16 -19.18 3.87
CA GLU A 128 10.35 -18.24 4.65
C GLU A 128 10.66 -16.78 4.30
N PHE A 129 10.15 -16.32 3.16
CA PHE A 129 10.41 -14.99 2.60
C PHE A 129 9.78 -13.84 3.39
N THR A 130 8.78 -14.11 4.21
CA THR A 130 8.09 -13.12 5.05
C THR A 130 8.72 -12.91 6.42
N ARG A 131 9.85 -13.56 6.70
CA ARG A 131 10.58 -13.35 7.95
C ARG A 131 11.03 -11.89 8.10
N VAL A 132 10.92 -11.37 9.33
CA VAL A 132 11.21 -9.97 9.67
C VAL A 132 12.63 -9.56 9.24
N ASP A 133 13.63 -10.39 9.49
CA ASP A 133 15.02 -10.09 9.13
C ASP A 133 15.24 -10.02 7.61
N LYS A 134 14.55 -10.87 6.84
CA LYS A 134 14.59 -10.84 5.36
C LYS A 134 13.92 -9.58 4.82
N LEU A 135 12.71 -9.27 5.29
CA LEU A 135 11.97 -8.07 4.87
C LEU A 135 12.69 -6.78 5.26
N ASN A 136 13.32 -6.73 6.44
CA ASN A 136 14.14 -5.60 6.85
C ASN A 136 15.37 -5.40 5.95
N SER A 137 15.98 -6.50 5.49
CA SER A 137 17.08 -6.42 4.52
C SER A 137 16.63 -5.83 3.18
N LEU A 138 15.51 -6.31 2.65
CA LEU A 138 14.93 -5.77 1.42
C LEU A 138 14.54 -4.30 1.58
N ARG A 139 13.88 -3.94 2.70
CA ARG A 139 13.48 -2.56 3.00
C ARG A 139 14.66 -1.60 2.97
N ARG A 140 15.78 -1.94 3.60
CA ARG A 140 16.99 -1.09 3.59
C ARG A 140 17.49 -0.82 2.17
N LEU A 141 17.53 -1.84 1.31
CA LEU A 141 17.95 -1.69 -0.09
C LEU A 141 16.99 -0.77 -0.87
N LEU A 142 15.68 -0.90 -0.64
CA LEU A 142 14.67 -0.04 -1.26
C LEU A 142 14.80 1.41 -0.79
N VAL A 143 15.00 1.65 0.51
CA VAL A 143 15.22 3.00 1.07
C VAL A 143 16.49 3.63 0.50
N GLU A 144 17.60 2.90 0.46
CA GLU A 144 18.87 3.41 -0.08
C GLU A 144 18.70 3.90 -1.52
N VAL A 145 18.03 3.10 -2.36
CA VAL A 145 17.78 3.44 -3.76
C VAL A 145 16.76 4.57 -3.91
N ALA A 146 15.72 4.61 -3.07
CA ALA A 146 14.75 5.68 -3.08
C ALA A 146 15.38 7.03 -2.71
N GLN A 147 16.21 7.04 -1.66
CA GLN A 147 16.96 8.21 -1.23
C GLN A 147 17.99 8.65 -2.27
N ARG A 148 18.64 7.71 -2.96
CA ARG A 148 19.55 8.01 -4.08
C ARG A 148 18.83 8.72 -5.23
N ASP A 149 17.63 8.28 -5.57
CA ASP A 149 16.91 8.77 -6.74
C ASP A 149 16.13 10.06 -6.45
N VAL A 150 15.52 10.17 -5.26
CA VAL A 150 14.66 11.30 -4.88
C VAL A 150 15.40 12.36 -4.08
N GLY A 151 16.17 11.93 -3.07
CA GLY A 151 16.83 12.77 -2.06
C GLY A 151 16.71 12.12 -0.67
N LYS A 152 17.75 12.24 0.16
CA LYS A 152 17.77 11.64 1.52
C LYS A 152 16.77 12.32 2.47
N GLU A 153 16.54 13.60 2.26
CA GLU A 153 15.58 14.44 2.96
C GLU A 153 14.13 14.22 2.51
N ALA A 154 13.92 13.58 1.35
CA ALA A 154 12.59 13.36 0.78
C ALA A 154 12.02 11.98 1.10
N VAL A 155 12.85 10.99 1.39
CA VAL A 155 12.41 9.61 1.65
C VAL A 155 12.96 9.13 2.98
N TYR A 156 12.06 8.82 3.91
CA TYR A 156 12.46 8.31 5.21
C TYR A 156 12.36 6.79 5.33
N ASP A 157 11.34 6.20 4.71
CA ASP A 157 11.18 4.76 4.67
C ASP A 157 10.41 4.29 3.42
N VAL A 158 10.49 2.99 3.14
CA VAL A 158 9.69 2.30 2.14
C VAL A 158 8.88 1.21 2.84
N LEU A 159 7.56 1.33 2.78
CA LEU A 159 6.63 0.39 3.38
C LEU A 159 6.28 -0.70 2.37
N ILE A 160 6.39 -1.96 2.81
CA ILE A 160 5.85 -3.11 2.09
C ILE A 160 4.41 -3.30 2.59
N LEU A 161 3.44 -2.88 1.78
CA LEU A 161 2.02 -2.96 2.14
C LEU A 161 1.48 -4.39 2.01
N GLU A 162 1.87 -5.05 0.92
CA GLU A 162 1.42 -6.40 0.57
C GLU A 162 2.58 -7.17 -0.04
N ILE A 163 2.65 -8.47 0.24
CA ILE A 163 3.56 -9.40 -0.41
C ILE A 163 2.88 -10.77 -0.54
N ALA A 164 2.93 -11.34 -1.74
CA ALA A 164 2.43 -12.67 -2.03
C ALA A 164 3.43 -13.44 -2.91
N ARG A 165 3.46 -14.77 -2.77
CA ARG A 165 4.21 -15.68 -3.63
C ARG A 165 3.29 -16.72 -4.22
N GLN A 166 3.35 -16.90 -5.53
CA GLN A 166 2.71 -18.00 -6.24
C GLN A 166 3.79 -18.96 -6.73
N ASP A 167 3.72 -20.21 -6.31
CA ASP A 167 4.65 -21.28 -6.70
C ASP A 167 4.05 -22.10 -7.87
N TYR A 168 4.90 -22.58 -8.79
CA TYR A 168 4.52 -23.33 -10.01
C TYR A 168 5.18 -24.71 -10.09
#